data_AF-A0A9P0PIG3-F1
#
_entry.id   AF-A0A9P0PIG3-F1
#
_cell.length_a   1.000
_cell.length_b   1.000
_cell.length_c   1.000
_cell.angle_alpha   90.00
_cell.angle_beta   90.00
_cell.angle_gamma   90.00
#
_symmetry.space_group_name_H-M   'P 1'
#
loop_
_entity.id
_entity.type
_entity.pdbx_description
1 polymer ?
#
loop_
_entity_poly.entity_id
_entity_poly.type
_entity_poly.pdbx_seq_one_letter_code
_entity_poly.pdbx_strand_id
1 'polypeptide(L)'
;MLTQLIEDHQDCEDPDEQKILMKWMAERDKLRNDIKYVFNEQFGSVFRTYHNPTYFSRRLFRFADIYTSNIANLLNYSVNHTFYPRRGVMPHEYISYFV
;
A
#
# COMPACT_ATOMS: atom_id res chain seq x y z
N MET A 1 12.72 6.44 1.39
CA MET A 1 12.01 5.59 2.38
C MET A 1 13.01 4.65 3.03
N LEU A 2 12.77 4.15 4.25
CA LEU A 2 13.68 3.24 4.98
C LEU A 2 14.06 1.99 4.16
N THR A 3 13.13 1.46 3.36
CA THR A 3 13.39 0.35 2.43
C THR A 3 14.47 0.68 1.40
N GLN A 4 14.43 1.88 0.80
CA GLN A 4 15.44 2.31 -0.18
C GLN A 4 16.83 2.41 0.46
N LEU A 5 16.92 2.98 1.68
CA LEU A 5 18.19 3.09 2.38
C LEU A 5 18.80 1.72 2.71
N ILE A 6 17.96 0.75 3.07
CA ILE A 6 18.37 -0.65 3.28
C ILE A 6 18.86 -1.25 1.96
N GLU A 7 18.13 -1.08 0.87
CA GLU A 7 18.51 -1.61 -0.45
C GLU A 7 19.85 -1.03 -0.95
N ASP A 8 20.08 0.26 -0.72
CA ASP A 8 21.30 0.96 -1.14
C ASP A 8 22.55 0.54 -0.33
N HIS A 9 22.38 0.03 0.90
CA HIS A 9 23.47 -0.26 1.84
C HIS A 9 23.53 -1.73 2.32
N GLN A 10 22.80 -2.64 1.66
CA GLN A 10 22.69 -4.04 2.09
C GLN A 10 23.98 -4.84 1.97
N ASP A 11 24.90 -4.41 1.10
CA ASP A 11 26.15 -5.11 0.80
C ASP A 11 27.34 -4.61 1.65
N CYS A 12 27.09 -3.91 2.77
CA CYS A 12 28.15 -3.44 3.66
C CYS A 12 28.85 -4.59 4.41
N GLU A 13 30.18 -4.62 4.34
CA GLU A 13 31.01 -5.60 5.04
C GLU A 13 31.48 -5.11 6.43
N ASP A 14 31.43 -3.79 6.67
CA ASP A 14 31.90 -3.21 7.92
C ASP A 14 30.99 -3.59 9.11
N PRO A 15 31.54 -4.09 10.24
CA PRO A 15 30.74 -4.53 11.38
C PRO A 15 29.87 -3.43 12.02
N ASP A 16 30.26 -2.16 11.94
CA ASP A 16 29.48 -1.07 12.52
C ASP A 16 28.34 -0.65 11.58
N GLU A 17 28.59 -0.64 10.26
CA GLU A 17 27.54 -0.46 9.25
C GLU A 17 26.48 -1.57 9.32
N GLN A 18 26.90 -2.83 9.48
CA GLN A 18 25.97 -3.96 9.65
C GLN A 18 25.05 -3.81 10.87
N LYS A 19 25.55 -3.27 11.99
CA LYS A 19 24.71 -2.99 13.17
C LYS A 19 23.65 -1.94 12.87
N ILE A 20 23.99 -0.91 12.09
CA ILE A 20 23.04 0.13 11.68
C ILE A 20 21.97 -0.48 10.76
N LEU A 21 22.38 -1.28 9.78
CA LEU A 21 21.47 -1.97 8.88
C LEU A 21 20.48 -2.86 9.64
N MET A 22 20.96 -3.63 10.62
CA MET A 22 20.09 -4.45 11.49
C MET A 22 19.06 -3.61 12.26
N LYS A 23 19.46 -2.43 12.77
CA LYS A 23 18.53 -1.51 13.44
C LYS A 23 17.45 -1.01 12.48
N TRP A 24 17.82 -0.63 11.27
CA TRP A 24 16.87 -0.19 10.24
C TRP A 24 15.91 -1.31 9.83
N MET A 25 16.40 -2.54 9.67
CA MET A 25 15.54 -3.69 9.38
C MET A 25 14.53 -3.94 10.51
N ALA A 26 14.98 -3.89 11.77
CA ALA A 26 14.12 -4.06 12.93
C ALA A 26 13.06 -2.94 13.04
N GLU A 27 13.46 -1.69 12.80
CA GLU A 27 12.53 -0.55 12.77
C GLU A 27 11.49 -0.69 11.66
N ARG A 28 11.93 -1.05 10.45
CA ARG A 28 11.03 -1.31 9.31
C ARG A 28 10.00 -2.39 9.64
N ASP A 29 10.43 -3.47 10.27
CA ASP A 29 9.54 -4.59 10.59
C ASP A 29 8.59 -4.23 11.74
N LYS A 30 9.04 -3.47 12.74
CA LYS A 30 8.17 -2.90 13.78
C LYS A 30 7.08 -2.01 13.16
N LEU A 31 7.45 -1.04 12.33
CA LEU A 31 6.50 -0.14 11.67
C LEU A 31 5.48 -0.89 10.82
N ARG A 32 5.93 -1.93 10.09
CA ARG A 32 5.05 -2.79 9.31
C ARG A 32 4.03 -3.54 10.16
N ASN A 33 4.42 -3.96 11.37
CA ASN A 33 3.50 -4.64 12.29
C ASN A 33 2.54 -3.62 12.94
N ASP A 34 3.04 -2.48 13.39
CA ASP A 34 2.23 -1.42 13.98
C ASP A 34 1.09 -0.97 13.03
N ILE A 35 1.39 -0.84 11.73
CA ILE A 35 0.38 -0.48 10.71
C ILE A 35 -0.68 -1.57 10.52
N LYS A 36 -0.35 -2.85 10.73
CA LYS A 36 -1.34 -3.95 10.59
C LYS A 36 -2.36 -3.95 11.72
N TYR A 37 -1.95 -3.59 12.94
CA TYR A 37 -2.83 -3.58 14.11
C TYR A 37 -3.82 -2.42 14.13
N VAL A 38 -3.66 -1.42 13.25
CA VAL A 38 -4.69 -0.38 13.03
C VAL A 38 -5.97 -0.97 12.40
N PHE A 39 -5.86 -2.16 11.81
CA PHE A 39 -7.00 -2.91 11.29
C PHE A 39 -7.36 -4.05 12.24
N ASN A 40 -8.24 -4.95 11.79
CA ASN A 40 -8.55 -6.15 12.56
C ASN A 40 -7.26 -6.94 12.86
N GLU A 41 -7.02 -7.27 14.14
CA GLU A 41 -5.78 -7.89 14.60
C GLU A 41 -5.53 -9.30 14.01
N GLN A 42 -6.60 -10.01 13.61
CA GLN A 42 -6.52 -11.38 13.11
C GLN A 42 -6.35 -11.44 11.59
N PHE A 43 -7.00 -10.55 10.85
CA PHE A 43 -7.11 -10.59 9.39
C PHE A 43 -6.51 -9.38 8.69
N GLY A 44 -6.18 -8.32 9.43
CA GLY A 44 -5.67 -7.07 8.89
C GLY A 44 -6.69 -6.32 8.03
N SER A 45 -6.20 -5.59 7.03
CA SER A 45 -7.04 -4.88 6.07
C SER A 45 -7.68 -5.85 5.08
N VAL A 46 -8.98 -5.67 4.84
CA VAL A 46 -9.71 -6.36 3.77
C VAL A 46 -9.11 -6.06 2.39
N PHE A 47 -8.46 -4.91 2.21
CA PHE A 47 -8.03 -4.44 0.90
C PHE A 47 -6.57 -4.73 0.55
N ARG A 48 -5.65 -4.73 1.53
CA ARG A 48 -4.21 -4.92 1.27
C ARG A 48 -3.48 -5.68 2.36
N THR A 49 -2.40 -6.32 1.97
CA THR A 49 -1.36 -6.83 2.88
C THR A 49 -0.02 -6.30 2.39
N TYR A 50 0.65 -5.47 3.21
CA TYR A 50 1.82 -4.70 2.79
C TYR A 50 1.53 -3.89 1.49
N HIS A 51 2.30 -4.12 0.43
CA HIS A 51 2.16 -3.44 -0.86
C HIS A 51 1.17 -4.14 -1.81
N ASN A 52 0.62 -5.29 -1.43
CA ASN A 52 -0.17 -6.14 -2.33
C ASN A 52 -1.68 -6.03 -2.07
N PRO A 53 -2.52 -5.93 -3.11
CA PRO A 53 -3.97 -6.04 -2.96
C PRO A 53 -4.37 -7.48 -2.60
N THR A 54 -5.35 -7.63 -1.72
CA THR A 54 -5.96 -8.92 -1.38
C THR A 54 -6.73 -9.50 -2.56
N TYR A 55 -7.11 -10.77 -2.46
CA TYR A 55 -8.01 -11.39 -3.43
C TYR A 55 -9.35 -10.63 -3.54
N PHE A 56 -9.89 -10.16 -2.41
CA PHE A 56 -11.09 -9.34 -2.37
C PHE A 56 -10.92 -8.06 -3.20
N SER A 57 -9.84 -7.30 -3.00
CA SER A 57 -9.56 -6.09 -3.80
C SER A 57 -9.46 -6.38 -5.29
N ARG A 58 -8.76 -7.45 -5.67
CA ARG A 58 -8.63 -7.83 -7.09
C ARG A 58 -9.97 -8.17 -7.71
N ARG A 59 -10.85 -8.85 -6.97
CA ARG A 59 -12.24 -9.13 -7.40
C ARG A 59 -13.02 -7.83 -7.51
N LEU A 60 -12.98 -6.96 -6.51
CA LEU A 60 -13.70 -5.69 -6.50
C LEU A 60 -13.33 -4.84 -7.72
N PHE A 61 -12.02 -4.62 -7.96
CA PHE A 61 -11.54 -3.83 -9.11
C PHE A 61 -11.88 -4.44 -10.47
N ARG A 62 -12.11 -5.76 -10.53
CA ARG A 62 -12.48 -6.44 -11.78
C ARG A 62 -13.97 -6.38 -12.08
N PHE A 63 -14.81 -6.33 -11.05
CA PHE A 63 -16.26 -6.52 -11.19
C PHE A 63 -17.09 -5.27 -10.92
N ALA A 64 -16.53 -4.25 -10.28
CA ALA A 64 -17.23 -3.02 -9.98
C ALA A 64 -16.49 -1.83 -10.58
N ASP A 65 -17.17 -1.08 -11.45
CA ASP A 65 -16.65 0.18 -11.99
C ASP A 65 -16.57 1.26 -10.90
N ILE A 66 -17.52 1.23 -9.95
CA ILE A 66 -17.59 2.13 -8.79
C ILE A 66 -17.87 1.30 -7.55
N TYR A 67 -17.17 1.58 -6.46
CA TYR A 67 -17.48 1.04 -5.14
C TYR A 67 -17.65 2.17 -4.12
N THR A 68 -18.54 1.95 -3.15
CA THR A 68 -18.81 2.88 -2.06
C THR A 68 -19.31 2.09 -0.84
N SER A 69 -19.19 2.65 0.36
CA SER A 69 -19.70 2.02 1.59
C SER A 69 -21.23 1.97 1.66
N ASN A 70 -21.91 2.94 1.04
CA ASN A 70 -23.36 3.02 0.97
C ASN A 70 -23.80 3.64 -0.37
N ILE A 71 -24.89 3.14 -0.95
CA ILE A 71 -25.47 3.66 -2.20
C ILE A 71 -25.89 5.13 -2.07
N ALA A 72 -26.32 5.57 -0.89
CA ALA A 72 -26.69 6.96 -0.62
C ALA A 72 -25.53 7.94 -0.84
N ASN A 73 -24.27 7.48 -0.80
CA ASN A 73 -23.12 8.33 -1.11
C ASN A 73 -23.17 8.87 -2.56
N LEU A 74 -23.87 8.18 -3.47
CA LEU A 74 -24.09 8.64 -4.84
C LEU A 74 -25.02 9.87 -4.91
N LEU A 75 -25.83 10.14 -3.88
CA LEU A 75 -26.68 11.34 -3.81
C LEU A 75 -25.87 12.64 -3.72
N ASN A 76 -24.59 12.56 -3.36
CA ASN A 76 -23.68 13.71 -3.35
C ASN A 76 -23.19 14.09 -4.76
N TYR A 77 -23.59 13.36 -5.79
CA TYR A 77 -23.20 13.61 -7.18
C TYR A 77 -24.41 14.02 -8.01
N SER A 78 -24.16 14.89 -9.01
CA SER A 78 -25.17 15.22 -10.01
C SER A 78 -25.58 13.98 -10.81
N VAL A 79 -26.83 13.93 -11.26
CA VAL A 79 -27.30 12.89 -12.19
C VAL A 79 -26.56 12.91 -13.54
N ASN A 80 -25.88 14.02 -13.86
CA ASN A 80 -25.04 14.16 -15.06
C ASN A 80 -23.54 13.99 -14.75
N HIS A 81 -23.18 13.49 -13.57
CA HIS A 81 -21.78 13.34 -13.17
C HIS A 81 -21.09 12.22 -13.96
N THR A 82 -19.88 12.51 -14.45
CA THR A 82 -19.01 11.52 -15.13
C THR A 82 -17.83 11.18 -14.24
N PHE A 83 -17.70 9.91 -13.86
CA PHE A 83 -16.58 9.41 -13.07
C PHE A 83 -15.40 9.04 -13.98
N TYR A 84 -14.24 9.66 -13.77
CA TYR A 84 -13.01 9.36 -14.50
C TYR A 84 -12.05 8.54 -13.61
N PRO A 85 -11.81 7.25 -13.92
CA PRO A 85 -10.90 6.43 -13.13
C PRO A 85 -9.46 6.89 -13.33
N ARG A 86 -8.65 6.81 -12.26
CA ARG A 86 -7.20 7.02 -12.37
C ARG A 86 -6.56 5.79 -13.02
N ARG A 87 -5.66 6.01 -13.98
CA ARG A 87 -4.89 4.94 -14.61
C ARG A 87 -3.95 4.31 -13.58
N GLY A 88 -4.00 2.98 -13.44
CA GLY A 88 -2.99 2.23 -12.71
C GLY A 88 -1.69 2.23 -13.51
N VAL A 89 -0.58 2.60 -12.87
CA VAL A 89 0.75 2.57 -13.49
C VAL A 89 1.33 1.16 -13.44
N MET A 90 1.99 0.76 -14.52
CA MET A 90 2.83 -0.42 -14.56
C MET A 90 4.20 -0.11 -13.95
N PRO A 91 4.93 -1.12 -13.43
CA PRO A 91 6.22 -0.89 -12.77
C PRO A 91 7.27 -0.15 -13.61
N HIS A 92 7.16 -0.18 -14.94
CA HIS A 92 8.08 0.50 -15.85
C HIS A 92 7.60 1.90 -16.29
N GLU A 93 6.42 2.35 -15.83
CA GLU A 93 5.81 3.63 -16.21
C GLU A 93 6.15 4.78 -15.23
N TYR A 94 7.29 4.71 -14.52
CA TYR A 94 7.68 5.68 -13.47
C TYR A 94 7.41 7.15 -13.82
N ILE A 95 6.31 7.70 -13.26
CA ILE A 95 6.24 8.76 -12.24
C ILE A 95 4.87 8.57 -11.57
N SER A 96 4.81 7.98 -10.37
CA SER A 96 3.61 8.08 -9.53
C SER A 96 4.00 8.60 -8.16
N TYR A 97 3.59 9.83 -7.90
CA TYR A 97 3.66 10.48 -6.59
C TYR A 97 2.63 9.94 -5.59
N PHE A 98 1.77 8.98 -5.97
CA PHE A 98 0.73 8.46 -5.09
C PHE A 98 0.35 7.02 -5.45
N VAL A 99 0.89 6.06 -4.70
CA VAL A 99 0.18 4.86 -4.24
C VAL A 99 0.51 4.66 -2.77
#